data_AF-A0A2G2ATW9-F1
#
_entry.id   AF-A0A2G2ATW9-F1
#
_cell.length_a   1.000
_cell.length_b   1.000
_cell.length_c   1.000
_cell.angle_alpha   90.00
_cell.angle_beta   90.00
_cell.angle_gamma   90.00
#
_symmetry.space_group_name_H-M   'P 1'
#
loop_
_entity.id
_entity.type
_entity.pdbx_description
1 polymer ?
#
loop_
_entity_poly.entity_id
_entity_poly.type
_entity_poly.pdbx_seq_one_letter_code
_entity_poly.pdbx_strand_id
1 'polypeptide(L)'
;MLPSLTNQDCKEQHPLTFEWAKIIDIESDDNISLFAQVSTYIVPSLRNQCVQLNASYKELFEKIDTDNNNKLDPQELEDAAKNKTIKQTTANYIVKHSSEWDDTTNMADVLLKIFEQHEDEFSDIEEIKKHYTNQKERITKLSFFKECKGIEGFPQDDMVYHMNVVGLVGEFGGCKEILSKELLKKAFKNATTERINEYHPVINNALCLYKHSDLKSIAYFLGQASAETGDLKYKEEMASGSLYEGRASLGNTQVGDGKRFKGRGMIQLTGRTNYEGFEKYAKENISKYSTLDITSSDDNAQKLVTNLELNVLASLWYWTKGGKGPRIQKSILTDDIFWISVYVNGATTQSDYYYSTTKLTNKAGQKIEPNHMKVRVERTNIAKTALGV
;
A
#
# COMPACT_ATOMS: atom_id res chain seq x y z
N MET A 1 5.02 -14.13 -40.98
CA MET A 1 3.82 -14.48 -40.18
C MET A 1 4.13 -14.13 -38.73
N LEU A 2 3.68 -12.96 -38.28
CA LEU A 2 3.67 -12.61 -36.86
C LEU A 2 2.49 -13.36 -36.21
N PRO A 3 2.64 -13.95 -35.01
CA PRO A 3 1.53 -14.62 -34.37
C PRO A 3 0.44 -13.59 -34.04
N SER A 4 -0.79 -13.89 -34.44
CA SER A 4 -1.96 -13.12 -34.05
C SER A 4 -2.14 -13.24 -32.54
N LEU A 5 -1.83 -12.16 -31.82
CA LEU A 5 -2.25 -12.00 -30.43
C LEU A 5 -3.77 -11.82 -30.43
N THR A 6 -4.48 -12.89 -30.08
CA THR A 6 -5.92 -12.84 -29.84
C THR A 6 -6.18 -12.00 -28.59
N ASN A 7 -7.18 -11.13 -28.64
CA ASN A 7 -7.62 -10.18 -27.60
C ASN A 7 -8.04 -10.84 -26.25
N GLN A 8 -7.74 -12.11 -26.05
CA GLN A 8 -8.06 -12.92 -24.89
C GLN A 8 -6.90 -13.03 -23.89
N ASP A 9 -5.68 -12.66 -24.28
CA ASP A 9 -4.46 -12.81 -23.46
C ASP A 9 -4.10 -11.56 -22.63
N CYS A 10 -4.91 -10.51 -22.68
CA CYS A 10 -4.79 -9.33 -21.82
C CYS A 10 -6.01 -9.20 -20.90
N LYS A 11 -6.23 -10.21 -20.04
CA LYS A 11 -6.84 -9.89 -18.75
C LYS A 11 -5.77 -9.19 -17.93
N GLU A 12 -5.67 -7.87 -18.06
CA GLU A 12 -5.06 -7.06 -17.00
C GLU A 12 -5.85 -7.34 -15.72
N GLN A 13 -5.35 -8.28 -14.91
CA GLN A 13 -5.67 -8.31 -13.49
C GLN A 13 -4.99 -7.07 -12.89
N HIS A 14 -5.61 -5.90 -13.06
CA HIS A 14 -5.31 -4.77 -12.20
C HIS A 14 -5.66 -5.22 -10.77
N PRO A 15 -4.69 -5.33 -9.85
CA PRO A 15 -4.99 -5.61 -8.45
C PRO A 15 -5.58 -4.38 -7.74
N LEU A 16 -5.91 -3.33 -8.47
CA LEU A 16 -6.55 -2.12 -7.95
C LEU A 16 -8.04 -2.40 -7.79
N THR A 17 -8.40 -3.07 -6.70
CA THR A 17 -9.73 -2.86 -6.16
C THR A 17 -9.77 -1.41 -5.67
N PHE A 18 -10.74 -0.61 -6.14
CA PHE A 18 -10.99 0.74 -5.63
C PHE A 18 -11.58 0.71 -4.20
N GLU A 19 -11.28 -0.32 -3.41
CA GLU A 19 -11.70 -0.44 -2.00
C GLU A 19 -11.22 0.73 -1.14
N TRP A 20 -10.15 1.40 -1.57
CA TRP A 20 -9.63 2.61 -0.93
C TRP A 20 -10.45 3.87 -1.28
N ALA A 21 -11.22 3.86 -2.37
CA ALA A 21 -11.95 5.00 -2.88
C ALA A 21 -13.43 4.95 -2.50
N LYS A 22 -14.01 6.11 -2.19
CA LYS A 22 -15.45 6.29 -2.04
C LYS A 22 -16.00 6.83 -3.36
N ILE A 23 -16.75 5.99 -4.07
CA ILE A 23 -17.43 6.37 -5.31
C ILE A 23 -18.76 7.04 -4.95
N ILE A 24 -18.95 8.26 -5.43
CA ILE A 24 -20.21 9.01 -5.32
C ILE A 24 -20.82 9.07 -6.73
N ASP A 25 -21.96 8.41 -6.92
CA ASP A 25 -22.71 8.37 -8.17
C ASP A 25 -24.24 8.39 -7.93
N ILE A 26 -25.03 8.22 -9.00
CA ILE A 26 -26.50 8.26 -8.95
C ILE A 26 -27.14 7.09 -8.19
N GLU A 27 -26.42 5.99 -8.01
CA GLU A 27 -26.88 4.78 -7.30
C GLU A 27 -26.49 4.80 -5.82
N SER A 28 -25.65 5.76 -5.40
CA SER A 28 -25.24 5.93 -4.01
C SER A 28 -26.42 6.28 -3.09
N ASP A 29 -26.51 5.62 -1.93
CA ASP A 29 -27.48 5.95 -0.87
C ASP A 29 -27.31 7.40 -0.33
N ASP A 30 -26.20 8.06 -0.65
CA ASP A 30 -25.88 9.47 -0.33
C ASP A 30 -26.51 10.48 -1.33
N ASN A 31 -27.57 10.11 -2.04
CA ASN A 31 -28.16 10.90 -3.13
C ASN A 31 -28.91 12.16 -2.63
N ILE A 32 -28.16 13.24 -2.39
CA ILE A 32 -28.69 14.59 -2.49
C ILE A 32 -28.13 15.19 -3.77
N SER A 33 -28.97 15.22 -4.80
CA SER A 33 -28.68 15.93 -6.03
C SER A 33 -28.35 17.40 -5.71
N LEU A 34 -27.20 17.89 -6.18
CA LEU A 34 -26.84 19.30 -6.04
C LEU A 34 -27.96 20.20 -6.61
N PHE A 35 -28.64 19.70 -7.67
CA PHE A 35 -29.78 20.33 -8.32
C PHE A 35 -31.02 20.47 -7.42
N ALA A 36 -31.22 19.58 -6.45
CA ALA A 36 -32.42 19.58 -5.61
C ALA A 36 -32.53 20.80 -4.69
N GLN A 37 -31.42 21.52 -4.49
CA GLN A 37 -31.34 22.65 -3.55
C GLN A 37 -30.88 23.95 -4.21
N VAL A 38 -30.64 23.97 -5.52
CA VAL A 38 -30.20 25.16 -6.25
C VAL A 38 -31.17 26.34 -6.07
N SER A 39 -32.47 26.07 -5.98
CA SER A 39 -33.50 27.09 -5.75
C SER A 39 -33.27 27.86 -4.44
N THR A 40 -32.78 27.20 -3.39
CA THR A 40 -32.47 27.84 -2.10
C THR A 40 -31.35 28.87 -2.20
N TYR A 41 -30.48 28.82 -3.22
CA TYR A 41 -29.43 29.82 -3.41
C TYR A 41 -29.88 30.99 -4.28
N ILE A 42 -30.67 30.70 -5.31
CA ILE A 42 -30.96 31.65 -6.38
C ILE A 42 -32.22 32.46 -6.09
N VAL A 43 -33.27 31.82 -5.57
CA VAL A 43 -34.57 32.44 -5.31
C VAL A 43 -34.52 33.28 -4.02
N PRO A 44 -34.74 34.61 -4.06
CA PRO A 44 -34.65 35.48 -2.90
C PRO A 44 -35.46 35.01 -1.69
N SER A 45 -36.69 34.54 -1.89
CA SER A 45 -37.58 34.06 -0.82
C SER A 45 -37.09 32.78 -0.14
N LEU A 46 -36.22 32.00 -0.79
CA LEU A 46 -35.76 30.69 -0.32
C LEU A 46 -34.35 30.71 0.32
N ARG A 47 -33.64 31.84 0.27
CA ARG A 47 -32.22 31.99 0.70
C ARG A 47 -31.87 31.60 2.14
N ASN A 48 -32.86 31.48 3.01
CA ASN A 48 -32.66 31.17 4.42
C ASN A 48 -33.15 29.76 4.81
N GLN A 49 -33.45 28.90 3.84
CA GLN A 49 -33.82 27.51 4.11
C GLN A 49 -32.57 26.65 4.40
N CYS A 50 -32.68 25.72 5.35
CA CYS A 50 -31.61 24.78 5.64
C CYS A 50 -31.35 23.86 4.44
N VAL A 51 -30.14 23.94 3.90
CA VAL A 51 -29.61 23.06 2.86
C VAL A 51 -29.33 21.69 3.48
N GLN A 52 -29.88 20.62 2.91
CA GLN A 52 -29.51 19.27 3.33
C GLN A 52 -28.22 18.85 2.62
N LEU A 53 -27.15 18.62 3.37
CA LEU A 53 -25.93 18.01 2.86
C LEU A 53 -26.09 16.49 2.86
N ASN A 54 -25.52 15.80 1.87
CA ASN A 54 -25.44 14.34 1.94
C ASN A 54 -24.50 13.91 3.08
N ALA A 55 -24.60 12.67 3.56
CA ALA A 55 -23.85 12.24 4.74
C ALA A 55 -22.33 12.37 4.56
N SER A 56 -21.83 12.08 3.35
CA SER A 56 -20.41 12.27 2.97
C SER A 56 -19.93 13.71 3.11
N TYR A 57 -20.66 14.66 2.54
CA TYR A 57 -20.31 16.08 2.61
C TYR A 57 -20.58 16.64 4.00
N LYS A 58 -21.56 16.12 4.73
CA LYS A 58 -21.82 16.52 6.11
C LYS A 58 -20.67 16.14 7.03
N GLU A 59 -20.15 14.91 6.93
CA GLU A 59 -18.98 14.48 7.71
C GLU A 59 -17.74 15.33 7.38
N LEU A 60 -17.54 15.64 6.09
CA LEU A 60 -16.45 16.52 5.67
C LEU A 60 -16.66 17.96 6.16
N PHE A 61 -17.88 18.47 6.06
CA PHE A 61 -18.27 19.81 6.52
C PHE A 61 -18.04 19.94 8.02
N GLU A 62 -18.52 18.99 8.83
CA GLU A 62 -18.32 18.95 10.30
C GLU A 62 -16.83 18.86 10.68
N LYS A 63 -15.97 18.33 9.80
CA LYS A 63 -14.50 18.32 10.02
C LYS A 63 -13.84 19.65 9.70
N ILE A 64 -14.43 20.47 8.84
CA ILE A 64 -13.90 21.76 8.40
C ILE A 64 -14.48 22.89 9.26
N ASP A 65 -15.78 22.85 9.57
CA ASP A 65 -16.51 23.78 10.44
C ASP A 65 -16.12 23.55 11.91
N THR A 66 -15.01 24.14 12.29
CA THR A 66 -14.40 23.95 13.62
C THR A 66 -15.11 24.74 14.70
N ASP A 67 -15.76 25.85 14.36
CA ASP A 67 -16.49 26.69 15.30
C ASP A 67 -17.98 26.32 15.41
N ASN A 68 -18.44 25.38 14.59
CA ASN A 68 -19.81 24.85 14.54
C ASN A 68 -20.85 25.93 14.22
N ASN A 69 -20.46 26.97 13.48
CA ASN A 69 -21.35 28.06 13.12
C ASN A 69 -22.21 27.73 11.88
N ASN A 70 -22.05 26.53 11.28
CA ASN A 70 -22.69 26.06 10.05
C ASN A 70 -22.33 26.91 8.82
N LYS A 71 -21.14 27.49 8.79
CA LYS A 71 -20.54 28.22 7.66
C LYS A 71 -19.07 27.86 7.59
N LEU A 72 -18.53 27.87 6.37
CA LEU A 72 -17.09 27.66 6.17
C LEU A 72 -16.45 29.01 5.91
N ASP A 73 -15.57 29.44 6.80
CA ASP A 73 -14.79 30.66 6.59
C ASP A 73 -13.43 30.38 5.89
N PRO A 74 -12.77 31.40 5.32
CA PRO A 74 -11.50 31.21 4.61
C PRO A 74 -10.38 30.59 5.45
N GLN A 75 -10.34 30.87 6.76
CA GLN A 75 -9.33 30.33 7.67
C GLN A 75 -9.57 28.84 7.92
N GLU A 76 -10.82 28.44 8.15
CA GLU A 76 -11.20 27.02 8.27
C GLU A 76 -10.86 26.22 7.02
N LEU A 77 -11.11 26.80 5.84
CA LEU A 77 -10.73 26.19 4.56
C LEU A 77 -9.19 26.08 4.42
N GLU A 78 -8.44 27.10 4.82
CA GLU A 78 -6.98 27.08 4.80
C GLU A 78 -6.41 26.00 5.73
N ASP A 79 -6.95 25.88 6.94
CA ASP A 79 -6.52 24.91 7.94
C ASP A 79 -6.91 23.48 7.53
N ALA A 80 -8.11 23.29 6.97
CA ALA A 80 -8.53 22.05 6.36
C ALA A 80 -7.61 21.62 5.21
N ALA A 81 -7.20 22.56 4.36
CA ALA A 81 -6.23 22.34 3.28
C ALA A 81 -4.81 22.04 3.77
N LYS A 82 -4.53 22.13 5.07
CA LYS A 82 -3.26 21.68 5.69
C LYS A 82 -3.44 20.40 6.51
N ASN A 83 -4.65 20.11 6.96
CA ASN A 83 -4.99 18.96 7.79
C ASN A 83 -4.78 17.63 7.04
N LYS A 84 -3.94 16.76 7.62
CA LYS A 84 -3.58 15.47 7.01
C LYS A 84 -4.78 14.53 6.85
N THR A 85 -5.64 14.45 7.86
CA THR A 85 -6.81 13.57 7.85
C THR A 85 -7.80 14.02 6.77
N ILE A 86 -8.09 15.32 6.70
CA ILE A 86 -8.99 15.89 5.68
C ILE A 86 -8.43 15.67 4.27
N LYS A 87 -7.13 15.88 4.06
CA LYS A 87 -6.46 15.56 2.78
C LYS A 87 -6.60 14.10 2.38
N GLN A 88 -6.40 13.18 3.32
CA GLN A 88 -6.53 11.75 3.05
C GLN A 88 -7.98 11.37 2.72
N THR A 89 -8.95 11.88 3.48
CA THR A 89 -10.37 11.66 3.20
C THR A 89 -10.75 12.21 1.83
N THR A 90 -10.35 13.44 1.51
CA THR A 90 -10.71 14.09 0.24
C THR A 90 -10.01 13.52 -0.99
N ALA A 91 -8.81 12.96 -0.83
CA ALA A 91 -8.08 12.26 -1.90
C ALA A 91 -8.78 10.97 -2.36
N ASN A 92 -9.65 10.41 -1.51
CA ASN A 92 -10.30 9.12 -1.76
C ASN A 92 -11.66 9.26 -2.45
N TYR A 93 -12.17 10.48 -2.67
CA TYR A 93 -13.44 10.64 -3.41
C TYR A 93 -13.21 10.53 -4.91
N ILE A 94 -14.02 9.68 -5.53
CA ILE A 94 -14.19 9.62 -6.98
C ILE A 94 -15.67 9.93 -7.25
N VAL A 95 -15.93 11.01 -7.98
CA VAL A 95 -17.30 11.40 -8.32
C VAL A 95 -17.57 10.96 -9.75
N LYS A 96 -18.60 10.15 -9.95
CA LYS A 96 -19.08 9.78 -11.28
C LYS A 96 -20.36 10.56 -11.56
N HIS A 97 -20.31 11.46 -12.52
CA HIS A 97 -21.45 12.31 -12.86
C HIS A 97 -21.59 12.44 -14.37
N SER A 98 -22.78 12.83 -14.82
CA SER A 98 -22.98 13.13 -16.23
C SER A 98 -22.22 14.39 -16.62
N SER A 99 -21.73 14.44 -17.85
CA SER A 99 -21.01 15.61 -18.35
C SER A 99 -21.90 16.85 -18.39
N GLU A 100 -21.29 18.05 -18.47
CA GLU A 100 -22.03 19.30 -18.67
C GLU A 100 -22.86 19.34 -19.97
N TRP A 101 -22.62 18.38 -20.87
CA TRP A 101 -23.27 18.26 -22.18
C TRP A 101 -24.34 17.16 -22.22
N ASP A 102 -24.81 16.67 -21.07
CA ASP A 102 -25.95 15.75 -21.00
C ASP A 102 -27.23 16.45 -21.45
N ASP A 103 -27.86 15.97 -22.52
CA ASP A 103 -29.11 16.53 -23.03
C ASP A 103 -30.36 16.03 -22.29
N THR A 104 -30.22 15.08 -21.37
CA THR A 104 -31.31 14.50 -20.58
C THR A 104 -31.50 15.18 -19.24
N THR A 105 -30.41 15.46 -18.52
CA THR A 105 -30.42 16.09 -17.19
C THR A 105 -29.32 17.15 -17.11
N ASN A 106 -29.65 18.40 -17.43
CA ASN A 106 -28.70 19.51 -17.38
C ASN A 106 -29.16 20.66 -16.48
N MET A 107 -28.16 21.44 -16.05
CA MET A 107 -28.34 22.61 -15.20
C MET A 107 -29.22 23.69 -15.85
N ALA A 108 -29.18 23.85 -17.17
CA ALA A 108 -29.98 24.87 -17.84
C ALA A 108 -31.48 24.56 -17.73
N ASP A 109 -31.89 23.30 -17.90
CA ASP A 109 -33.27 22.85 -17.74
C ASP A 109 -33.76 22.97 -16.29
N VAL A 110 -32.90 22.63 -15.32
CA VAL A 110 -33.22 22.79 -13.90
C VAL A 110 -33.41 24.26 -13.55
N LEU A 111 -32.47 25.11 -13.95
CA LEU A 111 -32.51 26.55 -13.66
C LEU A 111 -33.69 27.23 -14.35
N LEU A 112 -33.95 26.91 -15.62
CA LEU A 112 -35.07 27.48 -16.35
C LEU A 112 -36.40 27.18 -15.65
N LYS A 113 -36.62 25.92 -15.21
CA LYS A 113 -37.82 25.55 -14.42
C LYS A 113 -37.92 26.33 -13.12
N ILE A 114 -36.82 26.54 -12.40
CA ILE A 114 -36.81 27.33 -11.15
C ILE A 114 -37.22 28.78 -11.45
N PHE A 115 -36.64 29.38 -12.49
CA PHE A 115 -36.96 30.76 -12.89
C PHE A 115 -38.41 30.88 -13.34
N GLU A 116 -38.95 29.92 -14.10
CA GLU A 116 -40.36 29.87 -14.51
C GLU A 116 -41.34 29.69 -13.34
N GLN A 117 -40.92 29.05 -12.25
CA GLN A 117 -41.75 28.87 -11.05
C GLN A 117 -41.77 30.10 -10.13
N HIS A 118 -40.76 30.96 -10.23
CA HIS A 118 -40.52 32.10 -9.34
C HIS A 118 -40.32 33.41 -10.11
N GLU A 119 -40.97 33.56 -11.26
CA GLU A 119 -40.75 34.68 -12.20
C GLU A 119 -40.94 36.05 -11.56
N ASP A 120 -41.87 36.15 -10.61
CA ASP A 120 -42.21 37.36 -9.87
C ASP A 120 -41.10 37.87 -8.95
N GLU A 121 -40.11 37.01 -8.65
CA GLU A 121 -38.97 37.37 -7.81
C GLU A 121 -37.77 37.93 -8.59
N PHE A 122 -37.83 37.98 -9.93
CA PHE A 122 -36.71 38.39 -10.79
C PHE A 122 -37.08 39.52 -11.75
N SER A 123 -36.39 40.67 -11.65
CA SER A 123 -36.61 41.84 -12.52
C SER A 123 -36.25 41.60 -13.99
N ASP A 124 -35.27 40.73 -14.25
CA ASP A 124 -34.70 40.50 -15.58
C ASP A 124 -35.09 39.11 -16.14
N ILE A 125 -36.25 38.60 -15.72
CA ILE A 125 -36.68 37.22 -15.99
C ILE A 125 -36.67 36.85 -17.49
N GLU A 126 -37.05 37.77 -18.38
CA GLU A 126 -37.08 37.53 -19.82
C GLU A 126 -35.67 37.37 -20.41
N GLU A 127 -34.68 38.12 -19.92
CA GLU A 127 -33.29 37.98 -20.34
C GLU A 127 -32.70 36.66 -19.79
N ILE A 128 -33.02 36.33 -18.54
CA ILE A 128 -32.63 35.06 -17.89
C ILE A 128 -33.17 33.86 -18.67
N LYS A 129 -34.49 33.83 -18.95
CA LYS A 129 -35.13 32.78 -19.75
C LYS A 129 -34.48 32.64 -21.13
N LYS A 130 -34.24 33.76 -21.81
CA LYS A 130 -33.55 33.78 -23.11
C LYS A 130 -32.14 33.20 -23.00
N HIS A 131 -31.38 33.57 -21.96
CA HIS A 131 -30.04 33.04 -21.74
C HIS A 131 -30.06 31.52 -21.56
N TYR A 132 -30.89 31.00 -20.66
CA TYR A 132 -30.92 29.56 -20.39
C TYR A 132 -31.56 28.74 -21.53
N THR A 133 -32.48 29.32 -22.30
CA THR A 133 -32.95 28.72 -23.57
C THR A 133 -31.80 28.57 -24.56
N ASN A 134 -30.98 29.61 -24.74
CA ASN A 134 -29.79 29.52 -25.59
C ASN A 134 -28.77 28.50 -25.07
N GLN A 135 -28.58 28.38 -23.74
CA GLN A 135 -27.70 27.35 -23.17
C GLN A 135 -28.24 25.94 -23.42
N LYS A 136 -29.55 25.73 -23.29
CA LYS A 136 -30.19 24.45 -23.61
C LYS A 136 -29.95 24.07 -25.06
N GLU A 137 -30.17 24.99 -26.00
CA GLU A 137 -29.86 24.75 -27.42
C GLU A 137 -28.39 24.44 -27.67
N ARG A 138 -27.49 25.12 -26.95
CA ARG A 138 -26.05 24.87 -27.03
C ARG A 138 -25.70 23.47 -26.51
N ILE A 139 -26.27 23.04 -25.39
CA ILE A 139 -26.08 21.70 -24.83
C ILE A 139 -26.56 20.65 -25.83
N THR A 140 -27.75 20.79 -26.40
CA THR A 140 -28.25 19.87 -27.42
C THR A 140 -27.30 19.74 -28.62
N LYS A 141 -26.68 20.83 -29.05
CA LYS A 141 -25.70 20.81 -30.16
C LYS A 141 -24.36 20.18 -29.78
N LEU A 142 -24.01 20.17 -28.49
CA LEU A 142 -22.74 19.65 -27.96
C LEU A 142 -22.89 18.27 -27.31
N SER A 143 -24.10 17.74 -27.20
CA SER A 143 -24.39 16.40 -26.70
C SER A 143 -24.18 15.35 -27.80
N PHE A 144 -22.91 15.08 -28.13
CA PHE A 144 -22.54 14.18 -29.23
C PHE A 144 -22.26 12.73 -28.79
N PHE A 145 -22.41 12.41 -27.50
CA PHE A 145 -22.04 11.11 -26.95
C PHE A 145 -22.93 9.97 -27.49
N LYS A 146 -24.19 10.25 -27.85
CA LYS A 146 -25.09 9.25 -28.45
C LYS A 146 -24.60 8.80 -29.81
N GLU A 147 -24.06 9.71 -30.61
CA GLU A 147 -23.50 9.49 -31.93
C GLU A 147 -22.17 8.72 -31.84
N CYS A 148 -21.44 8.84 -30.73
CA CYS A 148 -20.18 8.14 -30.49
C CYS A 148 -20.33 6.67 -30.10
N LYS A 149 -21.51 6.20 -29.68
CA LYS A 149 -21.74 4.82 -29.21
C LYS A 149 -21.24 3.74 -30.18
N GLY A 150 -21.35 3.99 -31.48
CA GLY A 150 -20.93 3.03 -32.52
C GLY A 150 -19.43 3.05 -32.85
N ILE A 151 -18.64 3.94 -32.26
CA ILE A 151 -17.22 4.14 -32.58
C ILE A 151 -16.38 3.32 -31.60
N GLU A 152 -15.59 2.39 -32.13
CA GLU A 152 -14.68 1.58 -31.32
C GLU A 152 -13.67 2.46 -30.57
N GLY A 153 -13.57 2.27 -29.25
CA GLY A 153 -12.68 3.04 -28.38
C GLY A 153 -13.24 4.37 -27.86
N PHE A 154 -14.45 4.78 -28.26
CA PHE A 154 -15.11 5.98 -27.72
C PHE A 154 -16.02 5.66 -26.52
N PRO A 155 -16.22 6.62 -25.60
CA PRO A 155 -17.18 6.51 -24.50
C PRO A 155 -18.58 6.16 -25.01
N GLN A 156 -19.25 5.25 -24.29
CA GLN A 156 -20.60 4.77 -24.62
C GLN A 156 -21.70 5.63 -23.99
N ASP A 157 -21.34 6.46 -23.03
CA ASP A 157 -22.20 7.45 -22.39
C ASP A 157 -21.37 8.71 -22.10
N ASP A 158 -22.06 9.72 -21.59
CA ASP A 158 -21.52 11.02 -21.17
C ASP A 158 -21.10 11.02 -19.69
N MET A 159 -21.03 9.86 -19.04
CA MET A 159 -20.61 9.78 -17.65
C MET A 159 -19.09 9.98 -17.55
N VAL A 160 -18.69 10.95 -16.74
CA VAL A 160 -17.29 11.27 -16.49
C VAL A 160 -16.94 11.01 -15.03
N TYR A 161 -15.71 10.55 -14.83
CA TYR A 161 -15.11 10.42 -13.52
C TYR A 161 -14.31 11.69 -13.20
N HIS A 162 -14.70 12.38 -12.13
CA HIS A 162 -13.91 13.42 -11.51
C HIS A 162 -13.14 12.83 -10.32
N MET A 163 -11.82 13.05 -10.29
CA MET A 163 -10.93 12.51 -9.27
C MET A 163 -9.83 13.51 -8.92
N ASN A 164 -9.37 13.48 -7.66
CA ASN A 164 -8.23 14.29 -7.23
C ASN A 164 -6.93 13.74 -7.86
N VAL A 165 -6.44 14.40 -8.91
CA VAL A 165 -5.25 13.94 -9.67
C VAL A 165 -4.00 13.85 -8.79
N VAL A 166 -3.83 14.75 -7.82
CA VAL A 166 -2.69 14.68 -6.88
C VAL A 166 -2.83 13.52 -5.91
N GLY A 167 -4.05 13.24 -5.43
CA GLY A 167 -4.36 12.06 -4.64
C GLY A 167 -4.07 10.78 -5.42
N LEU A 168 -4.60 10.67 -6.64
CA LEU A 168 -4.39 9.55 -7.55
C LEU A 168 -2.91 9.33 -7.88
N VAL A 169 -2.18 10.39 -8.26
CA VAL A 169 -0.73 10.31 -8.49
C VAL A 169 0.03 10.00 -7.20
N GLY A 170 -0.46 10.44 -6.04
CA GLY A 170 0.07 10.06 -4.73
C GLY A 170 -0.04 8.56 -4.47
N GLU A 171 -1.15 7.94 -4.86
CA GLU A 171 -1.33 6.48 -4.82
C GLU A 171 -0.37 5.76 -5.79
N PHE A 172 -0.19 6.29 -7.01
CA PHE A 172 0.83 5.78 -7.94
C PHE A 172 2.27 6.13 -7.54
N GLY A 173 2.44 7.11 -6.65
CA GLY A 173 3.69 7.47 -5.98
C GLY A 173 4.12 6.47 -4.92
N GLY A 174 3.33 5.41 -4.72
CA GLY A 174 3.64 4.21 -3.95
C GLY A 174 4.89 3.51 -4.49
N CYS A 175 6.04 4.03 -4.07
CA CYS A 175 7.37 3.45 -4.14
C CYS A 175 7.82 2.85 -5.48
N LYS A 176 8.84 3.51 -6.05
CA LYS A 176 9.59 3.00 -7.21
C LYS A 176 10.04 1.57 -6.95
N GLU A 177 9.90 0.70 -7.95
CA GLU A 177 10.61 -0.58 -8.01
C GLU A 177 12.09 -0.33 -7.69
N ILE A 178 12.53 -0.78 -6.52
CA ILE A 178 13.92 -0.61 -6.04
C ILE A 178 14.79 -1.70 -6.67
N LEU A 179 14.22 -2.91 -6.79
CA LEU A 179 14.88 -4.08 -7.35
C LEU A 179 14.08 -4.57 -8.54
N SER A 180 14.64 -4.48 -9.75
CA SER A 180 14.05 -5.15 -10.91
C SER A 180 14.13 -6.67 -10.78
N LYS A 181 13.31 -7.39 -11.54
CA LYS A 181 13.35 -8.86 -11.62
C LYS A 181 14.73 -9.37 -12.01
N GLU A 182 15.44 -8.68 -12.91
CA GLU A 182 16.78 -9.04 -13.34
C GLU A 182 17.80 -8.90 -12.22
N LEU A 183 17.75 -7.83 -11.43
CA LEU A 183 18.61 -7.66 -10.26
C LEU A 183 18.34 -8.74 -9.22
N LEU A 184 17.06 -9.03 -8.96
CA LEU A 184 16.66 -10.05 -8.01
C LEU A 184 17.10 -11.46 -8.46
N LYS A 185 16.98 -11.76 -9.76
CA LYS A 185 17.45 -13.01 -10.37
C LYS A 185 18.98 -13.16 -10.30
N LYS A 186 19.73 -12.06 -10.46
CA LYS A 186 21.19 -12.07 -10.29
C LYS A 186 21.58 -12.29 -8.84
N ALA A 187 20.89 -11.67 -7.89
CA ALA A 187 21.14 -11.82 -6.46
C ALA A 187 20.81 -13.25 -5.96
N PHE A 188 19.68 -13.81 -6.41
CA PHE A 188 19.29 -15.19 -6.14
C PHE A 188 19.59 -16.10 -7.33
N LYS A 189 20.88 -16.28 -7.62
CA LYS A 189 21.40 -16.92 -8.84
C LYS A 189 20.70 -18.24 -9.21
N ASN A 190 20.35 -19.06 -8.22
CA ASN A 190 19.75 -20.38 -8.43
C ASN A 190 18.22 -20.41 -8.29
N ALA A 191 17.56 -19.30 -7.96
CA ALA A 191 16.10 -19.24 -7.86
C ALA A 191 15.46 -19.43 -9.23
N THR A 192 14.31 -20.09 -9.33
CA THR A 192 13.58 -20.21 -10.61
C THR A 192 12.93 -18.88 -11.00
N THR A 193 12.59 -18.69 -12.27
CA THR A 193 11.91 -17.47 -12.74
C THR A 193 10.55 -17.30 -12.05
N GLU A 194 9.85 -18.40 -11.75
CA GLU A 194 8.58 -18.40 -11.03
C GLU A 194 8.76 -17.91 -9.60
N ARG A 195 9.82 -18.34 -8.91
CA ARG A 195 10.14 -17.84 -7.55
C ARG A 195 10.50 -16.36 -7.58
N ILE A 196 11.28 -15.91 -8.57
CA ILE A 196 11.58 -14.49 -8.73
C ILE A 196 10.30 -13.69 -8.95
N ASN A 197 9.40 -14.12 -9.85
CA ASN A 197 8.13 -13.45 -10.09
C ASN A 197 7.23 -13.40 -8.86
N GLU A 198 7.22 -14.45 -8.04
CA GLU A 198 6.44 -14.53 -6.81
C GLU A 198 6.97 -13.56 -5.72
N TYR A 199 8.29 -13.53 -5.50
CA TYR A 199 8.91 -12.71 -4.45
C TYR A 199 9.10 -11.24 -4.85
N HIS A 200 9.26 -10.97 -6.14
CA HIS A 200 9.57 -9.64 -6.66
C HIS A 200 8.63 -8.52 -6.17
N PRO A 201 7.30 -8.61 -6.36
CA PRO A 201 6.40 -7.55 -5.92
C PRO A 201 6.41 -7.43 -4.39
N VAL A 202 6.51 -8.56 -3.68
CA VAL A 202 6.46 -8.59 -2.22
C VAL A 202 7.69 -7.95 -1.58
N ILE A 203 8.88 -8.25 -2.10
CA ILE A 203 10.14 -7.65 -1.62
C ILE A 203 10.15 -6.15 -1.87
N ASN A 204 9.79 -5.69 -3.08
CA ASN A 204 9.73 -4.26 -3.37
C ASN A 204 8.73 -3.58 -2.43
N ASN A 205 7.48 -4.06 -2.34
CA ASN A 205 6.47 -3.48 -1.45
C ASN A 205 6.93 -3.41 0.02
N ALA A 206 7.63 -4.44 0.50
CA ALA A 206 8.16 -4.42 1.86
C ALA A 206 9.29 -3.39 2.01
N LEU A 207 10.26 -3.33 1.10
CA LEU A 207 11.33 -2.31 1.13
C LEU A 207 10.74 -0.89 1.14
N CYS A 208 9.68 -0.67 0.37
CA CYS A 208 8.92 0.55 0.32
C CYS A 208 8.26 0.90 1.66
N LEU A 209 7.55 -0.05 2.24
CA LEU A 209 6.88 0.12 3.53
C LEU A 209 7.87 0.43 4.66
N TYR A 210 9.03 -0.21 4.66
CA TYR A 210 10.11 0.07 5.61
C TYR A 210 10.93 1.33 5.28
N LYS A 211 10.67 1.99 4.13
CA LYS A 211 11.47 3.08 3.58
C LYS A 211 12.96 2.71 3.50
N HIS A 212 13.25 1.48 3.09
CA HIS A 212 14.58 0.91 3.04
C HIS A 212 15.10 0.85 1.60
N SER A 213 15.90 1.85 1.21
CA SER A 213 16.44 2.00 -0.14
C SER A 213 17.97 1.96 -0.22
N ASP A 214 18.67 1.70 0.89
CA ASP A 214 20.13 1.53 0.88
C ASP A 214 20.52 0.22 0.21
N LEU A 215 21.03 0.31 -1.03
CA LEU A 215 21.41 -0.84 -1.84
C LEU A 215 22.47 -1.72 -1.17
N LYS A 216 23.37 -1.15 -0.35
CA LYS A 216 24.37 -1.93 0.39
C LYS A 216 23.69 -2.82 1.42
N SER A 217 22.82 -2.25 2.26
CA SER A 217 22.05 -3.05 3.22
C SER A 217 21.15 -4.08 2.54
N ILE A 218 20.52 -3.72 1.42
CA ILE A 218 19.70 -4.65 0.64
C ILE A 218 20.56 -5.80 0.10
N ALA A 219 21.75 -5.55 -0.43
CA ALA A 219 22.64 -6.60 -0.91
C ALA A 219 23.02 -7.59 0.20
N TYR A 220 23.35 -7.10 1.40
CA TYR A 220 23.59 -7.96 2.56
C TYR A 220 22.35 -8.74 2.97
N PHE A 221 21.17 -8.13 2.96
CA PHE A 221 19.91 -8.80 3.25
C PHE A 221 19.65 -9.95 2.28
N LEU A 222 19.74 -9.69 0.96
CA LEU A 222 19.53 -10.68 -0.08
C LEU A 222 20.57 -11.81 -0.01
N GLY A 223 21.83 -11.50 0.29
CA GLY A 223 22.90 -12.48 0.47
C GLY A 223 22.67 -13.42 1.64
N GLN A 224 22.31 -12.87 2.81
CA GLN A 224 21.95 -13.69 3.98
C GLN A 224 20.67 -14.48 3.73
N ALA A 225 19.65 -13.86 3.15
CA ALA A 225 18.40 -14.54 2.81
C ALA A 225 18.63 -15.68 1.82
N SER A 226 19.49 -15.49 0.83
CA SER A 226 19.89 -16.53 -0.11
C SER A 226 20.54 -17.68 0.65
N ALA A 227 21.46 -17.40 1.58
CA ALA A 227 22.12 -18.41 2.42
C ALA A 227 21.11 -19.22 3.26
N GLU A 228 20.15 -18.56 3.91
CA GLU A 228 19.15 -19.20 4.77
C GLU A 228 18.11 -20.02 3.99
N THR A 229 17.70 -19.54 2.81
CA THR A 229 16.58 -20.13 2.06
C THR A 229 17.01 -21.04 0.92
N GLY A 230 18.31 -21.10 0.60
CA GLY A 230 18.77 -21.80 -0.59
C GLY A 230 18.30 -21.14 -1.88
N ASP A 231 18.47 -19.82 -2.00
CA ASP A 231 17.94 -19.02 -3.12
C ASP A 231 16.41 -19.12 -3.25
N LEU A 232 15.68 -18.83 -2.16
CA LEU A 232 14.21 -18.83 -2.07
C LEU A 232 13.55 -20.21 -2.25
N LYS A 233 14.34 -21.29 -2.16
CA LYS A 233 13.83 -22.67 -2.26
C LYS A 233 13.01 -23.08 -1.03
N TYR A 234 13.41 -22.62 0.16
CA TYR A 234 12.80 -22.99 1.43
C TYR A 234 12.16 -21.77 2.10
N LYS A 235 10.89 -21.88 2.49
CA LYS A 235 10.12 -20.81 3.18
C LYS A 235 10.11 -20.97 4.71
N GLU A 236 10.52 -22.15 5.19
CA GLU A 236 10.45 -22.57 6.59
C GLU A 236 11.66 -23.45 6.94
N GLU A 237 12.14 -23.36 8.18
CA GLU A 237 13.18 -24.26 8.69
C GLU A 237 12.72 -25.72 8.67
N MET A 238 13.58 -26.62 8.14
CA MET A 238 13.31 -28.07 8.12
C MET A 238 13.40 -28.72 9.51
N ALA A 239 14.00 -28.05 10.49
CA ALA A 239 14.09 -28.55 11.86
C ALA A 239 12.73 -28.48 12.58
N SER A 240 12.52 -29.37 13.53
CA SER A 240 11.27 -29.43 14.32
C SER A 240 11.06 -28.22 15.25
N GLY A 241 12.10 -27.42 15.50
CA GLY A 241 12.10 -26.33 16.47
C GLY A 241 12.29 -26.78 17.93
N SER A 242 12.37 -28.10 18.20
CA SER A 242 12.51 -28.61 19.58
C SER A 242 13.77 -28.11 20.30
N LEU A 243 14.83 -27.81 19.54
CA LEU A 243 16.06 -27.24 20.08
C LEU A 243 15.88 -25.82 20.65
N TYR A 244 14.80 -25.12 20.29
CA TYR A 244 14.49 -23.78 20.78
C TYR A 244 13.59 -23.79 22.04
N GLU A 245 13.09 -24.95 22.46
CA GLU A 245 12.24 -25.07 23.64
C GLU A 245 12.99 -24.60 24.90
N GLY A 246 12.33 -23.80 25.74
CA GLY A 246 12.91 -23.29 27.00
C GLY A 246 14.07 -22.28 26.84
N ARG A 247 14.39 -21.82 25.62
CA ARG A 247 15.48 -20.84 25.40
C ARG A 247 15.06 -19.44 25.84
N ALA A 248 15.42 -19.08 27.07
CA ALA A 248 15.16 -17.75 27.64
C ALA A 248 15.70 -16.58 26.79
N SER A 249 16.84 -16.75 26.10
CA SER A 249 17.39 -15.72 25.20
C SER A 249 16.53 -15.42 23.97
N LEU A 250 15.59 -16.30 23.64
CA LEU A 250 14.61 -16.16 22.56
C LEU A 250 13.21 -15.79 23.08
N GLY A 251 13.06 -15.64 24.40
CA GLY A 251 11.77 -15.49 25.06
C GLY A 251 10.95 -16.77 25.12
N ASN A 252 11.48 -17.92 24.70
CA ASN A 252 10.77 -19.20 24.71
C ASN A 252 10.72 -19.76 26.13
N THR A 253 9.76 -19.30 26.93
CA THR A 253 9.60 -19.64 28.35
C THR A 253 8.35 -20.48 28.63
N GLN A 254 7.48 -20.65 27.63
CA GLN A 254 6.25 -21.42 27.75
C GLN A 254 6.37 -22.75 26.99
N VAL A 255 5.65 -23.77 27.47
CA VAL A 255 5.64 -25.09 26.84
C VAL A 255 5.09 -24.99 25.41
N GLY A 256 5.86 -25.52 24.45
CA GLY A 256 5.54 -25.53 23.03
C GLY A 256 6.12 -24.35 22.25
N ASP A 257 6.79 -23.40 22.90
CA ASP A 257 7.36 -22.22 22.25
C ASP A 257 8.43 -22.56 21.22
N GLY A 258 9.21 -23.62 21.45
CA GLY A 258 10.27 -24.01 20.54
C GLY A 258 9.74 -24.34 19.15
N LYS A 259 8.69 -25.17 19.09
CA LYS A 259 8.02 -25.52 17.83
C LYS A 259 7.21 -24.35 17.28
N ARG A 260 6.47 -23.63 18.13
CA ARG A 260 5.62 -22.52 17.71
C ARG A 260 6.44 -21.39 17.08
N PHE A 261 7.56 -21.02 17.69
CA PHE A 261 8.41 -19.90 17.29
C PHE A 261 9.73 -20.33 16.66
N LYS A 262 9.73 -21.44 15.90
CA LYS A 262 10.88 -21.86 15.09
C LYS A 262 11.09 -20.94 13.88
N GLY A 263 12.24 -21.09 13.22
CA GLY A 263 12.62 -20.28 12.07
C GLY A 263 11.60 -20.27 10.93
N ARG A 264 11.14 -19.06 10.57
CA ARG A 264 10.31 -18.78 9.39
C ARG A 264 10.74 -17.49 8.71
N GLY A 265 10.55 -17.40 7.40
CA GLY A 265 10.93 -16.20 6.67
C GLY A 265 12.26 -16.32 5.93
N MET A 266 12.55 -15.28 5.13
CA MET A 266 13.79 -15.16 4.37
C MET A 266 15.04 -15.17 5.26
N ILE A 267 14.96 -14.66 6.49
CA ILE A 267 16.08 -14.65 7.44
C ILE A 267 15.79 -15.44 8.73
N GLN A 268 14.86 -16.40 8.68
CA GLN A 268 14.56 -17.32 9.78
C GLN A 268 14.22 -16.62 11.12
N LEU A 269 13.18 -15.78 11.14
CA LEU A 269 12.65 -15.18 12.36
C LEU A 269 12.36 -16.29 13.38
N THR A 270 13.01 -16.21 14.55
CA THR A 270 12.95 -17.28 15.56
C THR A 270 12.80 -16.68 16.96
N GLY A 271 12.01 -17.35 17.80
CA GLY A 271 11.82 -17.00 19.21
C GLY A 271 10.60 -16.11 19.45
N ARG A 272 9.89 -16.39 20.54
CA ARG A 272 8.71 -15.65 21.00
C ARG A 272 8.90 -14.15 20.95
N THR A 273 10.02 -13.65 21.48
CA THR A 273 10.30 -12.20 21.53
C THR A 273 10.30 -11.55 20.14
N ASN A 274 10.81 -12.25 19.13
CA ASN A 274 10.85 -11.72 17.77
C ASN A 274 9.48 -11.79 17.09
N TYR A 275 8.71 -12.86 17.35
CA TYR A 275 7.34 -12.99 16.85
C TYR A 275 6.42 -11.91 17.43
N GLU A 276 6.43 -11.74 18.76
CA GLU A 276 5.66 -10.70 19.44
C GLU A 276 6.09 -9.29 19.01
N GLY A 277 7.41 -9.08 18.83
CA GLY A 277 7.95 -7.81 18.34
C GLY A 277 7.48 -7.46 16.92
N PHE A 278 7.49 -8.42 16.00
CA PHE A 278 6.98 -8.21 14.65
C PHE A 278 5.46 -8.03 14.65
N GLU A 279 4.71 -8.85 15.39
CA GLU A 279 3.25 -8.75 15.48
C GLU A 279 2.84 -7.35 15.96
N LYS A 280 3.46 -6.87 17.04
CA LYS A 280 3.23 -5.52 17.56
C LYS A 280 3.53 -4.45 16.50
N TYR A 281 4.68 -4.53 15.85
CA TYR A 281 5.06 -3.57 14.81
C TYR A 281 4.03 -3.55 13.67
N ALA A 282 3.62 -4.72 13.18
CA ALA A 282 2.66 -4.83 12.10
C ALA A 282 1.30 -4.24 12.48
N LYS A 283 0.80 -4.52 13.69
CA LYS A 283 -0.45 -3.94 14.20
C LYS A 283 -0.44 -2.42 14.24
N GLU A 284 0.68 -1.85 14.69
CA GLU A 284 0.81 -0.40 14.89
C GLU A 284 1.12 0.38 13.60
N ASN A 285 1.77 -0.25 12.62
CA ASN A 285 2.37 0.46 11.48
C ASN A 285 1.85 0.00 10.10
N ILE A 286 1.07 -1.08 10.03
CA ILE A 286 0.57 -1.62 8.78
C ILE A 286 -0.94 -1.86 8.91
N SER A 287 -1.75 -0.94 8.38
CA SER A 287 -3.22 -0.93 8.53
C SER A 287 -3.87 -2.28 8.21
N LYS A 288 -3.43 -2.92 7.12
CA LYS A 288 -3.84 -4.27 6.70
C LYS A 288 -3.66 -5.35 7.77
N TYR A 289 -2.71 -5.16 8.69
CA TYR A 289 -2.33 -6.11 9.74
C TYR A 289 -2.61 -5.57 11.15
N SER A 290 -3.51 -4.60 11.29
CA SER A 290 -3.98 -4.04 12.58
C SER A 290 -4.51 -5.08 13.57
N THR A 291 -5.02 -6.22 13.05
CA THR A 291 -5.55 -7.34 13.84
C THR A 291 -4.71 -8.61 13.73
N LEU A 292 -3.45 -8.51 13.27
CA LEU A 292 -2.60 -9.67 13.03
C LEU A 292 -2.44 -10.55 14.29
N ASP A 293 -2.55 -11.87 14.13
CA ASP A 293 -2.22 -12.82 15.18
C ASP A 293 -1.34 -13.90 14.60
N ILE A 294 -0.09 -13.94 15.07
CA ILE A 294 0.93 -14.93 14.72
C ILE A 294 1.53 -15.61 15.96
N THR A 295 0.95 -15.37 17.14
CA THR A 295 1.55 -15.77 18.43
C THR A 295 0.67 -16.70 19.26
N SER A 296 -0.65 -16.66 19.10
CA SER A 296 -1.57 -17.37 19.99
C SER A 296 -1.66 -18.88 19.75
N SER A 297 -1.26 -19.37 18.57
CA SER A 297 -1.31 -20.80 18.21
C SER A 297 -0.26 -21.18 17.17
N ASP A 298 -0.03 -22.49 17.01
CA ASP A 298 0.88 -23.02 15.99
C ASP A 298 0.40 -22.69 14.57
N ASP A 299 -0.91 -22.77 14.33
CA ASP A 299 -1.53 -22.39 13.04
C ASP A 299 -1.37 -20.90 12.74
N ASN A 300 -1.49 -20.06 13.77
CA ASN A 300 -1.26 -18.63 13.64
C ASN A 300 0.21 -18.30 13.33
N ALA A 301 1.16 -18.97 14.00
CA ALA A 301 2.58 -18.83 13.67
C ALA A 301 2.89 -19.30 12.23
N GLN A 302 2.13 -20.25 11.69
CA GLN A 302 2.29 -20.75 10.32
C GLN A 302 1.91 -19.72 9.24
N LYS A 303 1.20 -18.64 9.60
CA LYS A 303 0.92 -17.52 8.69
C LYS A 303 2.20 -16.89 8.13
N LEU A 304 3.32 -16.93 8.86
CA LEU A 304 4.61 -16.47 8.33
C LEU A 304 5.17 -17.35 7.21
N VAL A 305 4.58 -18.52 6.93
CA VAL A 305 4.94 -19.39 5.79
C VAL A 305 3.89 -19.33 4.69
N THR A 306 2.61 -19.40 5.07
CA THR A 306 1.50 -19.46 4.12
C THR A 306 1.18 -18.11 3.49
N ASN A 307 1.50 -17.00 4.18
CA ASN A 307 1.39 -15.65 3.65
C ASN A 307 2.78 -15.12 3.32
N LEU A 308 3.08 -15.02 2.03
CA LEU A 308 4.38 -14.56 1.55
C LEU A 308 4.67 -13.09 1.92
N GLU A 309 3.64 -12.25 1.97
CA GLU A 309 3.80 -10.86 2.39
C GLU A 309 4.26 -10.76 3.83
N LEU A 310 3.61 -11.49 4.75
CA LEU A 310 4.06 -11.56 6.14
C LEU A 310 5.46 -12.17 6.29
N ASN A 311 5.80 -13.17 5.48
CA ASN A 311 7.12 -13.80 5.45
C ASN A 311 8.24 -12.77 5.20
N VAL A 312 8.05 -11.95 4.17
CA VAL A 312 9.02 -10.91 3.77
C VAL A 312 9.00 -9.73 4.75
N LEU A 313 7.82 -9.28 5.17
CA LEU A 313 7.67 -8.19 6.13
C LEU A 313 8.35 -8.51 7.47
N ALA A 314 8.18 -9.72 7.99
CA ALA A 314 8.81 -10.18 9.21
C ALA A 314 10.34 -10.22 9.09
N SER A 315 10.83 -10.65 7.93
CA SER A 315 12.25 -10.72 7.63
C SER A 315 12.88 -9.33 7.58
N LEU A 316 12.25 -8.38 6.87
CA LEU A 316 12.74 -7.00 6.83
C LEU A 316 12.58 -6.27 8.17
N TRP A 317 11.53 -6.58 8.93
CA TRP A 317 11.39 -6.09 10.31
C TRP A 317 12.63 -6.47 11.12
N TYR A 318 12.99 -7.76 11.17
CA TYR A 318 14.13 -8.19 11.97
C TYR A 318 15.44 -7.59 11.48
N TRP A 319 15.62 -7.47 10.16
CA TRP A 319 16.80 -6.88 9.52
C TRP A 319 17.00 -5.39 9.87
N THR A 320 15.90 -4.64 10.05
CA THR A 320 15.95 -3.17 10.15
C THR A 320 15.52 -2.62 11.50
N LYS A 321 14.43 -3.13 12.07
CA LYS A 321 13.76 -2.59 13.29
C LYS A 321 13.80 -3.54 14.47
N GLY A 322 13.94 -4.85 14.26
CA GLY A 322 13.96 -5.86 15.31
C GLY A 322 15.17 -5.72 16.22
N GLY A 323 15.21 -6.51 17.30
CA GLY A 323 16.22 -6.35 18.36
C GLY A 323 17.68 -6.42 17.90
N LYS A 324 17.96 -7.08 16.76
CA LYS A 324 19.30 -7.11 16.15
C LYS A 324 19.48 -6.12 14.99
N GLY A 325 18.40 -5.55 14.46
CA GLY A 325 18.41 -4.64 13.31
C GLY A 325 19.46 -3.53 13.41
N PRO A 326 19.48 -2.71 14.48
CA PRO A 326 20.47 -1.64 14.62
C PRO A 326 21.94 -2.14 14.58
N ARG A 327 22.21 -3.34 15.10
CA ARG A 327 23.57 -3.93 15.08
C ARG A 327 23.94 -4.47 13.70
N ILE A 328 22.96 -5.06 13.00
CA ILE A 328 23.11 -5.48 11.60
C ILE A 328 23.44 -4.26 10.74
N GLN A 329 22.62 -3.21 10.82
CA GLN A 329 22.82 -1.96 10.07
C GLN A 329 24.20 -1.33 10.36
N LYS A 330 24.63 -1.30 11.63
CA LYS A 330 25.97 -0.81 12.01
C LYS A 330 27.10 -1.65 11.40
N SER A 331 26.94 -2.97 11.34
CA SER A 331 27.97 -3.88 10.81
C SER A 331 28.09 -3.79 9.28
N ILE A 332 27.01 -3.43 8.58
CA ILE A 332 26.99 -3.20 7.13
C ILE A 332 27.85 -1.97 6.76
N LEU A 333 27.87 -0.93 7.61
CA LEU A 333 28.71 0.25 7.39
C LEU A 333 30.20 -0.11 7.29
N THR A 334 30.64 -1.12 8.03
CA THR A 334 32.04 -1.58 8.07
C THR A 334 32.30 -2.86 7.27
N ASP A 335 31.36 -3.28 6.41
CA ASP A 335 31.42 -4.53 5.63
C ASP A 335 31.69 -5.79 6.49
N ASP A 336 31.26 -5.80 7.76
CA ASP A 336 31.57 -6.89 8.69
C ASP A 336 30.56 -8.04 8.57
N ILE A 337 30.73 -8.83 7.50
CA ILE A 337 29.89 -9.99 7.23
C ILE A 337 29.91 -11.03 8.35
N PHE A 338 30.98 -11.12 9.13
CA PHE A 338 31.04 -12.05 10.26
C PHE A 338 30.00 -11.66 11.31
N TRP A 339 29.98 -10.40 11.75
CA TRP A 339 29.01 -9.95 12.75
C TRP A 339 27.58 -9.92 12.21
N ILE A 340 27.39 -9.58 10.93
CA ILE A 340 26.07 -9.68 10.27
C ILE A 340 25.56 -11.13 10.37
N SER A 341 26.38 -12.11 10.00
CA SER A 341 26.01 -13.53 10.06
C SER A 341 25.83 -14.04 11.49
N VAL A 342 26.60 -13.54 12.47
CA VAL A 342 26.37 -13.83 13.90
C VAL A 342 25.00 -13.33 14.35
N TYR A 343 24.57 -12.15 13.90
CA TYR A 343 23.26 -11.62 14.27
C TYR A 343 22.11 -12.33 13.59
N VAL A 344 22.30 -12.85 12.38
CA VAL A 344 21.27 -13.61 11.66
C VAL A 344 21.13 -15.04 12.19
N ASN A 345 22.24 -15.75 12.36
CA ASN A 345 22.22 -17.21 12.60
C ASN A 345 22.82 -17.65 13.95
N GLY A 346 23.42 -16.71 14.69
CA GLY A 346 24.25 -17.05 15.85
C GLY A 346 25.60 -17.62 15.44
N ALA A 347 26.34 -18.15 16.42
CA ALA A 347 27.63 -18.79 16.20
C ALA A 347 27.76 -20.02 17.10
N THR A 348 28.34 -21.09 16.54
CA THR A 348 28.63 -22.34 17.24
C THR A 348 29.97 -22.89 16.77
N THR A 349 30.45 -23.96 17.41
CA THR A 349 31.64 -24.68 16.93
C THR A 349 31.35 -25.30 15.57
N GLN A 350 32.31 -25.20 14.65
CA GLN A 350 32.19 -25.70 13.29
C GLN A 350 33.18 -26.83 13.04
N SER A 351 32.84 -27.73 12.12
CA SER A 351 33.80 -28.72 11.59
C SER A 351 34.74 -28.09 10.54
N ASP A 352 34.27 -27.08 9.83
CA ASP A 352 35.01 -26.34 8.80
C ASP A 352 34.84 -24.83 9.03
N TYR A 353 35.92 -24.16 9.44
CA TYR A 353 35.91 -22.73 9.74
C TYR A 353 36.35 -21.92 8.52
N TYR A 354 35.59 -20.88 8.18
CA TYR A 354 35.93 -20.01 7.06
C TYR A 354 37.05 -19.03 7.43
N TYR A 355 36.97 -18.40 8.61
CA TYR A 355 38.08 -17.58 9.11
C TYR A 355 39.13 -18.47 9.79
N SER A 356 40.40 -18.38 9.41
CA SER A 356 41.49 -19.08 10.11
C SER A 356 41.68 -18.54 11.53
N THR A 357 41.66 -17.22 11.69
CA THR A 357 41.76 -16.53 12.99
C THR A 357 40.47 -16.61 13.80
N THR A 358 40.59 -16.85 15.10
CA THR A 358 39.45 -16.82 16.03
C THR A 358 38.91 -15.40 16.19
N LYS A 359 37.67 -15.17 15.76
CA LYS A 359 36.95 -13.90 15.97
C LYS A 359 36.04 -13.91 17.20
N LEU A 360 35.58 -15.09 17.62
CA LEU A 360 34.66 -15.27 18.73
C LEU A 360 34.88 -16.64 19.40
N THR A 361 34.71 -16.71 20.71
CA THR A 361 34.79 -17.96 21.48
C THR A 361 33.53 -18.20 22.32
N ASN A 362 33.21 -19.46 22.59
CA ASN A 362 32.21 -19.82 23.59
C ASN A 362 32.78 -19.69 25.02
N LYS A 363 31.96 -19.99 26.04
CA LYS A 363 32.37 -19.93 27.45
C LYS A 363 33.51 -20.89 27.80
N ALA A 364 33.71 -21.95 27.01
CA ALA A 364 34.80 -22.91 27.17
C ALA A 364 36.08 -22.49 26.41
N GLY A 365 36.12 -21.29 25.83
CA GLY A 365 37.27 -20.79 25.05
C GLY A 365 37.41 -21.40 23.66
N GLN A 366 36.45 -22.21 23.22
CA GLN A 366 36.47 -22.82 21.89
C GLN A 366 36.03 -21.81 20.84
N LYS A 367 36.73 -21.77 19.70
CA LYS A 367 36.39 -20.93 18.55
C LYS A 367 34.97 -21.24 18.07
N ILE A 368 34.19 -20.20 17.81
CA ILE A 368 32.84 -20.31 17.24
C ILE A 368 32.67 -19.39 16.04
N GLU A 369 31.84 -19.81 15.10
CA GLU A 369 31.55 -19.11 13.86
C GLU A 369 30.10 -19.39 13.43
N PRO A 370 29.42 -18.48 12.70
CA PRO A 370 28.11 -18.77 12.12
C PRO A 370 28.16 -19.99 11.19
N ASN A 371 27.03 -20.69 11.08
CA ASN A 371 26.98 -21.86 10.22
C ASN A 371 27.10 -21.43 8.73
N HIS A 372 27.79 -22.25 7.93
CA HIS A 372 27.97 -22.07 6.48
C HIS A 372 28.56 -20.72 6.04
N MET A 373 29.55 -20.17 6.77
CA MET A 373 30.13 -18.86 6.44
C MET A 373 30.67 -18.74 5.01
N LYS A 374 31.28 -19.79 4.45
CA LYS A 374 31.73 -19.79 3.05
C LYS A 374 30.58 -19.46 2.08
N VAL A 375 29.43 -20.09 2.27
CA VAL A 375 28.22 -19.91 1.46
C VAL A 375 27.63 -18.50 1.69
N ARG A 376 27.62 -18.02 2.93
CA ARG A 376 27.13 -16.67 3.27
C ARG A 376 27.96 -15.57 2.59
N VAL A 377 29.29 -15.71 2.61
CA VAL A 377 30.20 -14.77 1.94
C VAL A 377 29.99 -14.80 0.43
N GLU A 378 29.96 -15.98 -0.17
CA GLU A 378 29.74 -16.15 -1.62
C GLU A 378 28.42 -15.50 -2.06
N ARG A 379 27.31 -15.84 -1.41
CA ARG A 379 25.97 -15.33 -1.77
C ARG A 379 25.83 -13.82 -1.54
N THR A 380 26.47 -13.30 -0.49
CA THR A 380 26.51 -11.85 -0.26
C THR A 380 27.31 -11.14 -1.35
N ASN A 381 28.44 -11.69 -1.79
CA ASN A 381 29.22 -11.09 -2.88
C ASN A 381 28.45 -11.12 -4.22
N ILE A 382 27.69 -12.18 -4.49
CA ILE A 382 26.79 -12.26 -5.66
C ILE A 382 25.74 -11.15 -5.59
N ALA A 383 25.07 -10.97 -4.45
CA ALA A 383 24.07 -9.91 -4.26
C ALA A 383 24.69 -8.50 -4.37
N LYS A 384 25.85 -8.27 -3.76
CA LYS A 384 26.60 -7.00 -3.87
C LYS A 384 26.95 -6.67 -5.32
N THR A 385 27.46 -7.66 -6.06
CA THR A 385 27.78 -7.52 -7.49
C THR A 385 26.53 -7.22 -8.32
N ALA A 386 25.41 -7.90 -8.02
CA ALA A 386 24.15 -7.65 -8.72
C ALA A 386 23.66 -6.21 -8.55
N LEU A 387 23.80 -5.65 -7.34
CA LEU A 387 23.34 -4.30 -6.99
C LEU A 387 24.39 -3.21 -7.22
N GLY A 388 25.63 -3.57 -7.59
CA GLY A 388 26.71 -2.61 -7.87
C GLY A 388 27.30 -1.91 -6.64
N VAL A 389 27.40 -2.62 -5.50
CA VAL A 389 27.82 -2.08 -4.18
C VAL A 389 28.96 -2.84 -3.50
#